data_AF-A0A7J9SGN1-F1
#
_entry.id   AF-A0A7J9SGN1-F1
#
_cell.length_a   1.000
_cell.length_b   1.000
_cell.length_c   1.000
_cell.angle_alpha   90.00
_cell.angle_beta   90.00
_cell.angle_gamma   90.00
#
_symmetry.space_group_name_H-M   'P 1'
#
loop_
_entity.id
_entity.type
_entity.pdbx_description
1 polymer ?
#
loop_
_entity_poly.entity_id
_entity_poly.type
_entity_poly.pdbx_seq_one_letter_code
_entity_poly.pdbx_strand_id
1 'polypeptide(L)'
;MNRESVTEKGGREPLFTTPTRRLYDSILRKDLYAITRPCCVGTGCPHDRDPDGCDATTKKQASGCPSSLSAHPLRRSAITYHLNQDIPKEKISGRANVSVSVLETHYDARTEDQKAANRKQVLEEL
;
A
#
# COMPACT_ATOMS: atom_id res chain seq x y z
N MET A 1 -18.44 -10.67 5.21
CA MET A 1 -17.94 -9.48 4.49
C MET A 1 -19.11 -8.51 4.35
N ASN A 2 -19.03 -7.33 4.97
CA ASN A 2 -20.09 -6.33 4.86
C ASN A 2 -19.84 -5.53 3.57
N ARG A 3 -20.60 -5.81 2.51
CA ARG A 3 -20.54 -5.09 1.23
C ARG A 3 -21.94 -4.71 0.80
N GLU A 4 -22.06 -3.57 0.13
CA GLU A 4 -23.32 -3.17 -0.50
C GLU A 4 -23.57 -4.04 -1.73
N SER A 5 -24.81 -4.52 -1.88
CA SER A 5 -25.25 -5.35 -3.00
C SER A 5 -25.51 -4.49 -4.22
N VAL A 6 -24.45 -4.18 -4.96
CA VAL A 6 -24.49 -3.39 -6.19
C VAL A 6 -24.19 -4.28 -7.39
N THR A 7 -25.04 -4.20 -8.42
CA THR A 7 -24.84 -4.88 -9.71
C THR A 7 -24.65 -3.84 -10.80
N GLU A 8 -23.54 -3.94 -11.54
CA GLU A 8 -23.24 -3.03 -12.65
C GLU A 8 -23.89 -3.46 -13.96
N LYS A 9 -23.84 -2.56 -14.96
CA LYS A 9 -24.21 -2.87 -16.34
C LYS A 9 -23.41 -4.08 -16.84
N GLY A 10 -24.14 -5.12 -17.25
CA GLY A 10 -23.58 -6.41 -17.66
C GLY A 10 -23.54 -7.47 -16.56
N GLY A 11 -24.29 -7.30 -15.46
CA GLY A 11 -24.47 -8.34 -14.43
C GLY A 11 -23.26 -8.55 -13.51
N ARG A 12 -22.31 -7.60 -13.51
CA ARG A 12 -21.10 -7.70 -12.71
C ARG A 12 -21.36 -7.29 -11.26
N GLU A 13 -20.92 -8.10 -10.32
CA GLU A 13 -20.97 -7.81 -8.89
C GLU A 13 -19.58 -7.45 -8.35
N PRO A 14 -19.22 -6.16 -8.28
CA PRO A 14 -17.95 -5.72 -7.69
C PRO A 14 -17.78 -6.20 -6.24
N LEU A 15 -16.57 -6.67 -5.92
CA LEU A 15 -16.17 -7.01 -4.55
C LEU A 15 -16.11 -5.76 -3.65
N PHE A 16 -15.61 -4.65 -4.20
CA PHE A 16 -15.50 -3.37 -3.50
C PHE A 16 -16.53 -2.38 -4.05
N THR A 17 -17.44 -1.94 -3.18
CA THR A 17 -18.56 -1.07 -3.51
C THR A 17 -18.57 0.18 -2.65
N THR A 18 -19.13 1.25 -3.21
CA THR A 18 -19.73 2.35 -2.45
C THR A 18 -21.23 2.08 -2.30
N PRO A 19 -21.99 2.88 -1.53
CA PRO A 19 -23.44 2.68 -1.37
C PRO A 19 -24.26 2.58 -2.66
N THR A 20 -23.72 3.06 -3.79
CA THR A 20 -24.47 3.18 -5.05
C THR A 20 -23.76 2.59 -6.27
N ARG A 21 -22.48 2.20 -6.18
CA ARG A 21 -21.66 1.81 -7.35
C ARG A 21 -20.40 1.03 -6.96
N ARG A 22 -19.65 0.56 -7.94
CA ARG A 22 -18.27 0.07 -7.76
C ARG A 22 -17.37 1.16 -7.15
N LEU A 23 -16.46 0.74 -6.29
CA LEU A 23 -15.38 1.59 -5.80
C LEU A 23 -14.49 2.07 -6.96
N TYR A 24 -14.25 3.38 -7.03
CA TYR A 24 -13.38 3.99 -8.02
C TYR A 24 -12.09 4.52 -7.39
N ASP A 25 -11.01 4.57 -8.17
CA ASP A 25 -9.64 4.80 -7.71
C ASP A 25 -9.47 6.07 -6.86
N SER A 26 -10.19 7.14 -7.18
CA SER A 26 -10.07 8.40 -6.44
C SER A 26 -10.72 8.36 -5.05
N ILE A 27 -11.74 7.52 -4.81
CA ILE A 27 -12.20 7.25 -3.44
C ILE A 27 -11.16 6.43 -2.70
N LEU A 28 -10.69 5.32 -3.29
CA LEU A 28 -9.70 4.46 -2.65
C LEU A 28 -8.47 5.27 -2.21
N ARG A 29 -7.97 6.15 -3.09
CA ARG A 29 -6.85 7.02 -2.77
C ARG A 29 -7.14 7.98 -1.61
N LYS A 30 -8.32 8.59 -1.57
CA LYS A 30 -8.74 9.48 -0.47
C LYS A 30 -8.87 8.72 0.84
N ASP A 31 -9.41 7.51 0.80
CA ASP A 31 -9.48 6.62 1.96
C ASP A 31 -8.09 6.26 2.47
N LEU A 32 -7.17 5.88 1.58
CA LEU A 32 -5.79 5.57 1.95
C LEU A 32 -5.09 6.76 2.62
N TYR A 33 -5.18 7.96 2.03
CA TYR A 33 -4.63 9.15 2.70
C TYR A 33 -5.29 9.37 4.06
N ALA A 34 -6.60 9.19 4.18
CA ALA A 34 -7.31 9.43 5.43
C ALA A 34 -6.90 8.46 6.55
N ILE A 35 -6.86 7.16 6.26
CA ILE A 35 -6.60 6.13 7.26
C ILE A 35 -5.12 6.01 7.63
N THR A 36 -4.21 6.48 6.78
CA THR A 36 -2.75 6.38 7.03
C THR A 36 -2.18 7.59 7.76
N ARG A 37 -2.97 8.63 8.04
CA ARG A 37 -2.49 9.78 8.83
C ARG A 37 -2.12 9.34 10.25
N PRO A 38 -0.97 9.79 10.78
CA PRO A 38 -0.54 9.48 12.15
C PRO A 38 -1.60 9.72 13.24
N CYS A 39 -2.26 10.88 13.21
CA CYS A 39 -3.32 11.21 14.17
C CYS A 39 -4.57 10.32 14.02
N CYS A 40 -4.84 9.77 12.84
CA CYS A 40 -5.96 8.84 12.62
C CYS A 40 -5.67 7.45 13.21
N VAL A 41 -4.40 7.06 13.30
CA VAL A 41 -3.96 5.75 13.83
C VAL A 41 -3.46 5.84 15.28
N GLY A 42 -3.65 6.99 15.95
CA GLY A 42 -3.36 7.17 17.37
C GLY A 42 -1.88 7.43 17.71
N THR A 43 -1.03 7.73 16.74
CA THR A 43 0.41 8.00 16.98
C THR A 43 0.74 9.48 17.21
N GLY A 44 -0.29 10.32 17.36
CA GLY A 44 -0.13 11.78 17.47
C GLY A 44 0.23 12.42 16.13
N CYS A 45 0.47 13.74 16.14
CA CYS A 45 0.90 14.47 14.96
C CYS A 45 2.43 14.68 15.00
N PRO A 46 3.21 14.15 14.04
CA PRO A 46 4.67 14.33 14.02
C PRO A 46 5.10 15.70 13.47
N HIS A 47 4.15 16.60 13.19
CA HIS A 47 4.38 17.91 12.59
C HIS A 47 3.99 19.05 13.55
N ASP A 48 3.82 18.75 14.84
CA ASP A 48 3.38 19.70 15.88
C ASP A 48 2.09 20.46 15.52
N ARG A 49 1.19 19.82 14.76
CA ARG A 49 -0.14 20.37 14.44
C ARG A 49 -1.18 19.85 15.41
N ASP A 50 -1.99 20.76 15.95
CA ASP A 50 -3.20 20.42 16.67
C ASP A 50 -4.23 19.76 15.72
N PRO A 51 -4.68 18.52 15.99
CA PRO A 51 -5.71 17.86 15.19
C PRO A 51 -7.01 18.66 15.07
N ASP A 52 -7.42 19.38 16.11
CA ASP A 52 -8.72 20.08 16.14
C ASP A 52 -8.78 21.25 15.15
N GLY A 53 -7.63 21.88 14.87
CA GLY A 53 -7.50 22.98 13.91
C GLY A 53 -6.91 22.60 12.56
N CYS A 54 -6.65 21.32 12.30
CA CYS A 54 -5.90 20.88 11.12
C CYS A 54 -6.82 20.43 9.98
N ASP A 55 -6.83 21.16 8.85
CA ASP A 55 -7.64 20.84 7.65
C ASP A 55 -7.44 19.40 7.16
N ALA A 56 -6.22 18.89 7.28
CA ALA A 56 -5.84 17.56 6.80
C ALA A 56 -6.47 16.41 7.60
N THR A 57 -7.18 16.67 8.71
CA THR A 57 -7.97 15.65 9.42
C THR A 57 -9.21 15.25 8.64
N THR A 58 -9.72 16.10 7.75
CA THR A 58 -10.86 15.76 6.89
C THR A 58 -10.44 14.80 5.77
N LYS A 59 -11.30 13.84 5.40
CA LYS A 59 -11.01 12.88 4.31
C LYS A 59 -10.73 13.58 2.98
N LYS A 60 -11.36 14.73 2.71
CA LYS A 60 -11.19 15.49 1.47
C LYS A 60 -9.81 16.14 1.36
N GLN A 61 -9.24 16.59 2.48
CA GLN A 61 -7.94 17.27 2.54
C GLN A 61 -6.82 16.39 3.10
N ALA A 62 -7.07 15.09 3.28
CA ALA A 62 -6.14 14.17 3.91
C ALA A 62 -4.74 14.15 3.27
N SER A 63 -4.67 14.32 1.95
CA SER A 63 -3.41 14.40 1.20
C SER A 63 -2.54 15.62 1.55
N GLY A 64 -3.09 16.62 2.25
CA GLY A 64 -2.34 17.77 2.76
C GLY A 64 -1.50 17.46 4.01
N CYS A 65 -1.67 16.28 4.62
CA CYS A 65 -0.78 15.81 5.68
C CYS A 65 0.51 15.25 5.07
N PRO A 66 1.70 15.79 5.42
CA PRO A 66 2.98 15.31 4.87
C PRO A 66 3.31 13.86 5.22
N SER A 67 2.69 13.32 6.28
CA SER A 67 2.83 11.92 6.71
C SER A 67 1.68 11.02 6.28
N SER A 68 0.71 11.52 5.51
CA SER A 68 -0.29 10.64 4.89
C SER A 68 0.35 9.84 3.74
N LEU A 69 -0.09 8.60 3.55
CA LEU A 69 0.44 7.73 2.51
C LEU A 69 -0.58 7.53 1.40
N SER A 70 -0.08 7.60 0.16
CA SER A 70 -0.84 7.22 -1.02
C SER A 70 -0.84 5.69 -1.21
N ALA A 71 -1.47 5.22 -2.29
CA ALA A 71 -1.43 3.80 -2.64
C ALA A 71 -0.03 3.30 -3.01
N HIS A 72 0.85 4.17 -3.50
CA HIS A 72 2.15 3.76 -4.01
C HIS A 72 3.10 3.26 -2.90
N PRO A 73 3.28 3.97 -1.77
CA PRO A 73 4.01 3.45 -0.60
C PRO A 73 3.51 2.08 -0.12
N LEU A 74 2.19 1.88 -0.02
CA LEU A 74 1.62 0.60 0.41
C LEU A 74 1.99 -0.54 -0.54
N ARG A 75 1.87 -0.31 -1.85
CA ARG A 75 2.30 -1.27 -2.86
C ARG A 75 3.79 -1.57 -2.77
N ARG A 76 4.63 -0.53 -2.57
CA ARG A 76 6.07 -0.69 -2.36
C ARG A 76 6.37 -1.54 -1.14
N SER A 77 5.76 -1.24 0.01
CA SER A 77 5.93 -2.00 1.25
C SER A 77 5.56 -3.47 1.08
N ALA A 78 4.47 -3.78 0.38
CA ALA A 78 4.07 -5.17 0.13
C ALA A 78 5.09 -5.92 -0.76
N ILE A 79 5.60 -5.27 -1.81
CA ILE A 79 6.65 -5.85 -2.67
C ILE A 79 7.95 -6.05 -1.88
N THR A 80 8.38 -5.04 -1.13
CA THR A 80 9.58 -5.11 -0.28
C THR A 80 9.45 -6.20 0.78
N TYR A 81 8.28 -6.37 1.39
CA TYR A 81 8.03 -7.49 2.31
C TYR A 81 8.27 -8.84 1.63
N HIS A 82 7.72 -9.06 0.43
CA HIS A 82 7.96 -10.30 -0.31
C HIS A 82 9.44 -10.51 -0.69
N LEU A 83 10.16 -9.46 -1.06
CA LEU A 83 11.60 -9.52 -1.32
C LEU A 83 12.41 -9.89 -0.07
N ASN A 84 12.03 -9.36 1.09
CA ASN A 84 12.65 -9.68 2.38
C ASN A 84 12.32 -11.08 2.89
N GLN A 85 11.36 -11.77 2.27
CA GLN A 85 11.05 -13.18 2.53
C GLN A 85 11.67 -14.09 1.46
N ASP A 86 12.64 -13.57 0.69
CA ASP A 86 13.37 -14.27 -0.37
C ASP A 86 12.51 -14.98 -1.40
N ILE A 87 11.29 -14.47 -1.60
CA ILE A 87 10.44 -14.94 -2.69
C ILE A 87 11.13 -14.57 -4.02
N PRO A 88 11.30 -15.53 -4.95
CA PRO A 88 11.92 -15.27 -6.24
C PRO A 88 11.28 -14.07 -6.96
N LYS A 89 12.12 -13.19 -7.51
CA LYS A 89 11.69 -11.95 -8.16
C LYS A 89 10.72 -12.20 -9.31
N GLU A 90 10.85 -13.33 -10.01
CA GLU A 90 9.98 -13.75 -11.10
C GLU A 90 8.55 -14.03 -10.59
N LYS A 91 8.43 -14.65 -9.41
CA LYS A 91 7.12 -14.88 -8.75
C LYS A 91 6.50 -13.56 -8.29
N ILE A 92 7.30 -12.66 -7.72
CA ILE A 92 6.83 -11.32 -7.31
C ILE A 92 6.42 -10.51 -8.54
N SER A 93 7.20 -10.55 -9.63
CA SER A 93 6.92 -9.90 -10.91
C SER A 93 5.56 -10.32 -11.47
N GLY A 94 5.30 -11.63 -11.53
CA GLY A 94 4.00 -12.16 -11.96
C GLY A 94 2.85 -11.74 -11.04
N ARG A 95 3.06 -11.75 -9.71
CA ARG A 95 2.04 -11.38 -8.72
C ARG A 95 1.71 -9.89 -8.73
N ALA A 96 2.72 -9.04 -8.85
CA ALA A 96 2.58 -7.60 -8.75
C ALA A 96 2.38 -6.94 -10.13
N ASN A 97 2.55 -7.64 -11.25
CA ASN A 97 2.54 -7.08 -12.60
C ASN A 97 3.58 -5.94 -12.73
N VAL A 98 4.84 -6.27 -12.51
CA VAL A 98 5.98 -5.35 -12.57
C VAL A 98 7.22 -6.13 -13.03
N SER A 99 8.02 -5.60 -13.94
CA SER A 99 9.19 -6.33 -14.43
C SER A 99 10.24 -6.53 -13.32
N VAL A 100 11.04 -7.60 -13.44
CA VAL A 100 12.18 -7.86 -12.56
C VAL A 100 13.15 -6.67 -12.54
N SER A 101 13.44 -6.07 -13.69
CA SER A 101 14.29 -4.87 -13.79
C SER A 101 13.76 -3.68 -12.97
N VAL A 102 12.44 -3.47 -12.94
CA VAL A 102 11.80 -2.42 -12.14
C VAL A 102 11.84 -2.77 -10.65
N LEU A 103 11.69 -4.05 -10.28
CA LEU A 103 11.84 -4.51 -8.90
C LEU A 103 13.24 -4.20 -8.35
N GLU A 104 14.28 -4.51 -9.13
CA GLU A 104 15.68 -4.27 -8.76
C GLU A 104 16.00 -2.79 -8.60
N THR A 105 15.48 -1.97 -9.51
CA THR A 105 15.79 -0.53 -9.53
C THR A 105 15.07 0.24 -8.43
N HIS A 106 13.81 -0.10 -8.13
CA HIS A 106 12.94 0.77 -7.33
C HIS A 106 12.46 0.16 -6.00
N TYR A 107 12.55 -1.16 -5.82
CA TYR A 107 11.90 -1.86 -4.71
C TYR A 107 12.86 -2.68 -3.85
N ASP A 108 13.96 -3.20 -4.41
CA ASP A 108 14.97 -3.93 -3.66
C ASP A 108 15.83 -2.96 -2.83
N ALA A 109 15.39 -2.71 -1.60
CA ALA A 109 16.09 -1.86 -0.64
C ALA A 109 17.22 -2.60 0.11
N ARG A 110 17.47 -3.87 -0.22
CA ARG A 110 18.47 -4.68 0.48
C ARG A 110 19.87 -4.29 0.04
N THR A 111 20.79 -4.21 1.01
CA THR A 111 22.21 -4.07 0.71
C THR A 111 22.77 -5.35 0.09
N GLU A 112 23.92 -5.27 -0.58
CA GLU A 112 24.57 -6.46 -1.12
C GLU A 112 24.89 -7.50 -0.04
N ASP A 113 25.21 -7.04 1.18
CA ASP A 113 25.43 -7.90 2.35
C ASP A 113 24.15 -8.63 2.78
N GLN A 114 23.01 -7.94 2.82
CA GLN A 114 21.72 -8.55 3.10
C GLN A 114 21.34 -9.58 2.03
N LYS A 115 21.58 -9.27 0.76
CA LYS A 115 21.38 -10.23 -0.33
C LYS A 115 22.31 -11.45 -0.19
N ALA A 116 23.54 -11.26 0.26
CA ALA A 116 24.50 -12.34 0.48
C ALA A 116 24.12 -13.23 1.67
N ALA A 117 23.74 -12.64 2.80
CA ALA A 117 23.26 -13.35 3.98
C ALA A 117 22.02 -14.20 3.65
N ASN A 118 21.07 -13.62 2.90
CA ASN A 118 19.87 -14.33 2.47
C ASN A 118 20.18 -15.51 1.56
N ARG A 119 21.09 -15.35 0.57
CA ARG A 119 21.54 -16.47 -0.27
C ARG A 119 22.16 -17.60 0.56
N LYS A 120 22.91 -17.27 1.59
CA LYS A 120 23.53 -18.25 2.49
C LYS A 120 22.48 -19.03 3.28
N GLN A 121 21.46 -18.35 3.84
CA GLN A 121 20.35 -19.00 4.54
C GLN A 121 19.59 -20.00 3.66
N VAL A 122 19.23 -19.61 2.43
CA VAL A 122 18.52 -20.52 1.50
C VAL A 122 19.37 -21.75 1.16
N LEU A 123 20.69 -21.61 1.05
CA LEU A 123 21.61 -22.73 0.80
C LEU A 123 21.78 -23.64 2.03
N GLU A 124 21.65 -23.11 3.24
CA GLU A 124 21.72 -23.87 4.49
C GLU A 124 20.41 -24.60 4.83
N GLU A 125 19.28 -24.14 4.28
CA GLU A 125 17.96 -24.77 4.41
C GLU A 125 17.64 -25.81 3.31
N LEU A 126 18.56 -26.04 2.36
CA LEU A 126 18.50 -27.07 1.31
C LEU A 126 19.17 -28.38 1.74
#